data_AF-A0A835GD96-F1
#
_entry.id   AF-A0A835GD96-F1
#
_cell.length_a   1.000
_cell.length_b   1.000
_cell.length_c   1.000
_cell.angle_alpha   90.00
_cell.angle_beta   90.00
_cell.angle_gamma   90.00
#
_symmetry.space_group_name_H-M   'P 1'
#
loop_
_entity.id
_entity.type
_entity.pdbx_description
1 polymer ?
#
loop_
_entity_poly.entity_id
_entity_poly.type
_entity_poly.pdbx_seq_one_letter_code
_entity_poly.pdbx_strand_id
1 'polypeptide(L)'
;MGRELLRTTKRRQKIIWDIRSDSLRIERSPEVTFRSSAVTSRGIQTNEIRGLLILLFASPSGDGTYEEEYSCWPPAICMILISLVEIVLFCYDAAQGHTQGDGTIAKLFIYNPHKRQEAWRFITYMLVHVGVVHLLVNLLVQLFLGVPLEMVHRWWRVVLVYLAGVAAGSLATSLTDPKVYLAGASGGVYALIAAHIATIIMNWSEMEFAIIQLLVFVLLAAVDIGTAVYDRYWRHLDQNIGYVAHLAGAIAGLLVGIGVLRNLEKRKWEKRLWWAAVLIYCSLMAAGILANIFWTDRFQKSL
;
A
#
# COMPACT_ATOMS: atom_id res chain seq x y z
N MET A 1 -22.17 16.38 45.18
CA MET A 1 -21.57 15.15 45.76
C MET A 1 -20.83 14.40 44.65
N GLY A 2 -19.54 14.71 44.51
CA GLY A 2 -18.69 14.23 43.41
C GLY A 2 -18.09 12.86 43.69
N ARG A 3 -17.94 12.05 42.62
CA ARG A 3 -17.14 10.83 42.62
C ARG A 3 -15.75 11.19 42.12
N GLU A 4 -14.72 10.91 42.90
CA GLU A 4 -13.34 11.14 42.47
C GLU A 4 -12.80 9.87 41.80
N LEU A 5 -12.43 9.98 40.53
CA LEU A 5 -11.97 8.88 39.68
C LEU A 5 -10.44 8.94 39.59
N LEU A 6 -9.75 8.15 40.41
CA LEU A 6 -8.31 7.92 40.26
C LEU A 6 -8.08 6.92 39.12
N ARG A 7 -7.54 7.40 37.99
CA ARG A 7 -7.10 6.55 36.88
C ARG A 7 -5.62 6.21 37.06
N THR A 8 -5.32 4.91 37.21
CA THR A 8 -3.96 4.38 37.02
C THR A 8 -3.98 3.36 35.88
N THR A 9 -2.99 3.49 34.98
CA THR A 9 -2.82 2.71 33.75
C THR A 9 -2.21 1.33 34.01
N LYS A 10 -2.51 0.38 33.10
CA LYS A 10 -1.93 -0.98 32.92
C LYS A 10 -2.48 -2.17 33.73
N ARG A 11 -3.80 -2.28 33.83
CA ARG A 11 -4.64 -3.51 33.78
C ARG A 11 -6.07 -3.03 34.05
N ARG A 12 -7.08 -3.50 33.31
CA ARG A 12 -8.49 -3.15 33.60
C ARG A 12 -8.93 -3.82 34.91
N GLN A 13 -8.45 -3.31 36.04
CA GLN A 13 -9.01 -3.54 37.37
C GLN A 13 -9.68 -2.24 37.79
N LYS A 14 -11.00 -2.28 37.95
CA LYS A 14 -11.75 -1.13 38.44
C LYS A 14 -11.79 -1.24 39.96
N ILE A 15 -11.02 -0.37 40.63
CA ILE A 15 -11.05 -0.26 42.09
C ILE A 15 -12.14 0.75 42.43
N ILE A 16 -13.16 0.30 43.17
CA ILE A 16 -14.28 1.12 43.60
C ILE A 16 -14.24 1.21 45.12
N TRP A 17 -14.27 2.43 45.65
CA TRP A 17 -14.44 2.67 47.08
C TRP A 17 -15.93 2.63 47.42
N ASP A 18 -16.35 1.70 48.27
CA ASP A 18 -17.74 1.55 48.71
C ASP A 18 -17.97 2.32 50.01
N ILE A 19 -18.73 3.41 49.90
CA ILE A 19 -19.01 4.35 50.98
C ILE A 19 -19.85 3.71 52.10
N ARG A 20 -20.61 2.64 51.82
CA ARG A 20 -21.48 2.01 52.83
C ARG A 20 -20.75 0.98 53.69
N SER A 21 -19.70 0.36 53.18
CA SER A 21 -18.94 -0.69 53.87
C SER A 21 -17.53 -0.26 54.24
N ASP A 22 -17.16 0.99 53.96
CA ASP A 22 -15.85 1.62 54.19
C ASP A 22 -14.68 0.71 53.77
N SER A 23 -14.82 0.09 52.59
CA SER A 23 -13.87 -0.90 52.09
C SER A 23 -13.64 -0.79 50.58
N LEU A 24 -12.45 -1.20 50.15
CA LEU A 24 -12.03 -1.20 48.76
C LEU A 24 -12.51 -2.49 48.08
N ARG A 25 -13.26 -2.36 46.99
CA ARG A 25 -13.72 -3.51 46.18
C ARG A 25 -13.03 -3.51 44.81
N ILE A 26 -12.44 -4.65 44.46
CA ILE A 26 -11.84 -4.88 43.15
C ILE A 26 -12.86 -5.62 42.28
N GLU A 27 -13.37 -4.95 41.25
CA GLU A 27 -14.28 -5.56 40.28
C GLU A 27 -13.44 -6.19 39.16
N ARG A 28 -13.41 -7.53 39.09
CA ARG A 28 -12.81 -8.28 37.96
C ARG A 28 -13.86 -8.40 36.87
N SER A 29 -13.46 -8.17 35.61
CA SER A 29 -14.33 -8.46 34.46
C SER A 29 -14.65 -9.96 34.40
N PRO A 30 -15.84 -10.38 33.93
CA PRO A 30 -16.22 -11.79 33.91
C PRO A 30 -15.25 -12.62 33.06
N GLU A 31 -14.82 -13.76 33.62
CA GLU A 31 -14.05 -14.78 32.90
C GLU A 31 -14.90 -15.33 31.74
N VAL A 32 -14.36 -15.22 30.52
CA VAL A 32 -14.92 -15.89 29.34
C VAL A 32 -14.63 -17.39 29.49
N THR A 33 -15.66 -18.15 29.85
CA THR A 33 -15.60 -19.61 29.88
C THR A 33 -15.61 -20.13 28.44
N PHE A 34 -14.51 -20.73 27.99
CA PHE A 34 -14.40 -21.30 26.64
C PHE A 34 -15.22 -22.59 26.56
N ARG A 35 -16.43 -22.54 26.01
CA ARG A 35 -17.16 -23.75 25.60
C ARG A 35 -16.56 -24.26 24.29
N SER A 36 -15.94 -25.45 24.35
CA SER A 36 -15.55 -26.22 23.17
C SER A 36 -16.76 -26.43 22.27
N SER A 37 -16.78 -25.70 21.15
CA SER A 37 -17.79 -25.84 20.10
C SER A 37 -17.13 -26.62 18.96
N ALA A 38 -17.76 -27.72 18.57
CA ALA A 38 -17.26 -28.65 17.56
C ALA A 38 -16.80 -27.92 16.29
N VAL A 39 -15.55 -28.18 15.90
CA VAL A 39 -14.90 -27.67 14.69
C VAL A 39 -15.62 -28.26 13.48
N THR A 40 -16.37 -27.43 12.77
CA THR A 40 -16.98 -27.78 11.48
C THR A 40 -16.00 -27.48 10.35
N SER A 41 -15.98 -28.31 9.31
CA SER A 41 -15.03 -28.24 8.18
C SER A 41 -15.03 -26.91 7.41
N ARG A 42 -16.09 -26.09 7.53
CA ARG A 42 -16.13 -24.71 7.00
C ARG A 42 -15.22 -23.73 7.76
N GLY A 43 -14.86 -24.02 9.00
CA GLY A 43 -13.96 -23.19 9.81
C GLY A 43 -12.48 -23.39 9.50
N ILE A 44 -12.11 -24.48 8.82
CA ILE A 44 -10.71 -24.79 8.49
C ILE A 44 -10.20 -23.87 7.36
N GLN A 45 -11.03 -23.63 6.34
CA GLN A 45 -10.63 -22.81 5.18
C GLN A 45 -10.47 -21.31 5.50
N THR A 46 -11.27 -20.78 6.43
CA THR A 46 -11.17 -19.37 6.88
C THR A 46 -9.98 -19.12 7.80
N ASN A 47 -9.40 -20.17 8.39
CA ASN A 47 -8.31 -20.06 9.35
C ASN A 47 -6.92 -20.07 8.70
N GLU A 48 -6.77 -20.69 7.52
CA GLU A 48 -5.49 -20.74 6.78
C GLU A 48 -5.10 -19.37 6.20
N ILE A 49 -6.04 -18.68 5.53
CA ILE A 49 -5.82 -17.33 4.99
C ILE A 49 -5.62 -16.32 6.14
N ARG A 50 -6.38 -16.48 7.22
CA ARG A 50 -6.14 -15.73 8.46
C ARG A 50 -4.75 -16.03 9.03
N GLY A 51 -4.30 -17.28 9.06
CA GLY A 51 -2.98 -17.65 9.59
C GLY A 51 -1.82 -17.03 8.82
N LEU A 52 -1.88 -16.99 7.48
CA LEU A 52 -0.85 -16.36 6.65
C LEU A 52 -0.86 -14.82 6.74
N LEU A 53 -2.05 -14.22 6.76
CA LEU A 53 -2.22 -12.78 6.99
C LEU A 53 -1.80 -12.38 8.40
N ILE A 54 -2.05 -13.23 9.39
CA ILE A 54 -1.60 -13.04 10.76
C ILE A 54 -0.08 -13.12 10.78
N LEU A 55 0.57 -14.16 10.25
CA LEU A 55 2.03 -14.29 10.32
C LEU A 55 2.80 -13.08 9.75
N LEU A 56 2.27 -12.40 8.73
CA LEU A 56 2.92 -11.24 8.08
C LEU A 56 2.39 -9.88 8.54
N PHE A 57 1.14 -9.78 8.99
CA PHE A 57 0.49 -8.50 9.30
C PHE A 57 -0.21 -8.42 10.68
N ALA A 58 -0.22 -9.50 11.47
CA ALA A 58 -0.83 -9.50 12.80
C ALA A 58 -0.03 -10.30 13.85
N SER A 59 0.04 -9.80 15.07
CA SER A 59 0.71 -10.51 16.14
C SER A 59 0.08 -11.89 16.47
N PRO A 60 0.87 -12.97 16.62
CA PRO A 60 0.39 -14.25 17.17
C PRO A 60 -0.13 -14.17 18.61
N SER A 61 0.22 -13.12 19.38
CA SER A 61 -0.23 -12.92 20.76
C SER A 61 -1.66 -12.38 20.87
N GLY A 62 -2.16 -11.74 19.80
CA GLY A 62 -3.48 -11.09 19.80
C GLY A 62 -3.59 -9.83 20.66
N ASP A 63 -2.47 -9.29 21.18
CA ASP A 63 -2.45 -8.16 22.13
C ASP A 63 -2.31 -6.78 21.45
N GLY A 64 -2.09 -6.74 20.13
CA GLY A 64 -1.94 -5.52 19.36
C GLY A 64 -3.28 -4.88 18.98
N THR A 65 -3.48 -3.60 19.33
CA THR A 65 -4.74 -2.88 19.06
C THR A 65 -4.93 -2.54 17.58
N TYR A 66 -3.87 -2.58 16.77
CA TYR A 66 -3.95 -2.34 15.34
C TYR A 66 -4.56 -3.54 14.60
N GLU A 67 -4.25 -4.75 15.05
CA GLU A 67 -4.72 -6.02 14.52
C GLU A 67 -6.23 -6.21 14.71
N GLU A 68 -6.82 -5.56 15.72
CA GLU A 68 -8.27 -5.58 15.96
C GLU A 68 -9.07 -4.79 14.91
N GLU A 69 -8.44 -3.88 14.16
CA GLU A 69 -9.12 -3.02 13.18
C GLU A 69 -9.39 -3.72 11.83
N TYR A 70 -8.89 -4.94 11.63
CA TYR A 70 -9.17 -5.71 10.42
C TYR A 70 -10.67 -6.00 10.30
N SER A 71 -11.31 -5.33 9.36
CA SER A 71 -12.73 -5.50 9.07
C SER A 71 -12.96 -5.88 7.63
N CYS A 72 -13.81 -6.88 7.41
CA CYS A 72 -14.33 -7.19 6.06
C CYS A 72 -15.43 -6.22 5.62
N TRP A 73 -15.73 -5.17 6.41
CA TRP A 73 -16.80 -4.21 6.15
C TRP A 73 -16.31 -2.75 6.23
N PRO A 74 -16.35 -1.99 5.12
CA PRO A 74 -16.82 -2.38 3.79
C PRO A 74 -15.84 -3.39 3.13
N PRO A 75 -16.32 -4.21 2.19
CA PRO A 75 -15.50 -5.24 1.57
C PRO A 75 -14.33 -4.62 0.81
N ALA A 76 -13.18 -5.30 0.87
CA ALA A 76 -11.95 -4.93 0.18
C ALA A 76 -12.05 -5.29 -1.32
N ILE A 77 -12.74 -4.44 -2.08
CA ILE A 77 -13.09 -4.71 -3.48
C ILE A 77 -12.21 -3.97 -4.49
N CYS A 78 -11.56 -2.86 -4.13
CA CYS A 78 -11.00 -1.99 -5.16
C CYS A 78 -9.73 -2.58 -5.80
N MET A 79 -8.81 -3.13 -5.01
CA MET A 79 -7.66 -3.86 -5.57
C MET A 79 -8.08 -5.05 -6.44
N ILE A 80 -9.13 -5.77 -6.03
CA ILE A 80 -9.68 -6.89 -6.80
C ILE A 80 -10.25 -6.39 -8.14
N LEU A 81 -11.02 -5.30 -8.13
CA LEU A 81 -11.60 -4.72 -9.35
C LEU A 81 -10.52 -4.21 -10.31
N ILE A 82 -9.49 -3.52 -9.80
CA ILE A 82 -8.36 -3.06 -10.63
C ILE A 82 -7.65 -4.28 -11.25
N SER A 83 -7.36 -5.31 -10.46
CA SER A 83 -6.77 -6.57 -10.94
C SER A 83 -7.61 -7.27 -12.01
N LEU A 84 -8.94 -7.29 -11.87
CA LEU A 84 -9.83 -7.84 -12.90
C LEU A 84 -9.76 -7.04 -14.21
N VAL A 85 -9.69 -5.71 -14.12
CA VAL A 85 -9.55 -4.85 -15.31
C VAL A 85 -8.20 -5.11 -16.00
N GLU A 86 -7.10 -5.21 -15.24
CA GLU A 86 -5.77 -5.55 -15.76
C GLU A 86 -5.78 -6.89 -16.51
N ILE A 87 -6.39 -7.93 -15.93
CA ILE A 87 -6.52 -9.25 -16.56
C ILE A 87 -7.33 -9.16 -17.86
N VAL A 88 -8.50 -8.52 -17.84
CA VAL A 88 -9.38 -8.41 -19.01
C VAL A 88 -8.66 -7.70 -20.17
N LEU A 89 -8.00 -6.57 -19.87
CA LEU A 89 -7.29 -5.78 -20.87
C LEU A 89 -6.08 -6.53 -21.43
N PHE A 90 -5.31 -7.23 -20.58
CA PHE A 90 -4.20 -8.07 -21.04
C PHE A 90 -4.69 -9.24 -21.90
N CYS A 91 -5.75 -9.95 -21.48
CA CYS A 91 -6.33 -11.06 -22.23
C CYS A 91 -6.85 -10.62 -23.61
N TYR A 92 -7.39 -9.41 -23.72
CA TYR A 92 -7.85 -8.87 -25.00
C TYR A 92 -6.71 -8.68 -26.01
N ASP A 93 -5.58 -8.10 -25.59
CA ASP A 93 -4.40 -7.96 -26.46
C ASP A 93 -3.75 -9.33 -26.74
N ALA A 94 -3.67 -10.20 -25.72
CA ALA A 94 -3.12 -11.55 -25.85
C ALA A 94 -3.92 -12.43 -26.82
N ALA A 95 -5.25 -12.30 -26.86
CA ALA A 95 -6.12 -13.00 -27.80
C ALA A 95 -5.86 -12.61 -29.27
N GLN A 96 -5.23 -11.45 -29.51
CA GLN A 96 -4.79 -10.97 -30.82
C GLN A 96 -3.31 -11.28 -31.09
N GLY A 97 -2.64 -12.04 -30.22
CA GLY A 97 -1.23 -12.40 -30.35
C GLY A 97 -0.25 -11.34 -29.80
N HIS A 98 -0.74 -10.29 -29.14
CA HIS A 98 0.09 -9.23 -28.59
C HIS A 98 0.27 -9.40 -27.08
N THR A 99 1.50 -9.67 -26.64
CA THR A 99 1.84 -9.82 -25.21
C THR A 99 2.93 -8.87 -24.75
N GLN A 100 3.47 -8.04 -25.65
CA GLN A 100 4.67 -7.24 -25.39
C GLN A 100 4.36 -5.75 -25.22
N GLY A 101 3.11 -5.40 -24.88
CA GLY A 101 2.68 -4.00 -24.77
C GLY A 101 2.54 -3.30 -26.14
N ASP A 102 2.42 -4.07 -27.22
CA ASP A 102 2.31 -3.61 -28.60
C ASP A 102 0.89 -3.76 -29.19
N GLY A 103 -0.04 -4.32 -28.40
CA GLY A 103 -1.43 -4.51 -28.75
C GLY A 103 -2.25 -3.22 -28.84
N THR A 104 -3.51 -3.36 -29.25
CA THR A 104 -4.43 -2.23 -29.46
C THR A 104 -4.73 -1.51 -28.14
N ILE A 105 -5.01 -2.26 -27.07
CA ILE A 105 -5.29 -1.70 -25.74
C ILE A 105 -4.03 -1.09 -25.16
N ALA A 106 -2.89 -1.78 -25.28
CA ALA A 106 -1.60 -1.25 -24.87
C ALA A 106 -1.31 0.10 -25.53
N LYS A 107 -1.46 0.23 -26.85
CA LYS A 107 -1.25 1.51 -27.56
C LYS A 107 -2.16 2.65 -27.07
N LEU A 108 -3.36 2.36 -26.57
CA LEU A 108 -4.27 3.36 -26.00
C LEU A 108 -3.85 3.82 -24.60
N PHE A 109 -3.38 2.91 -23.75
CA PHE A 109 -3.21 3.18 -22.32
C PHE A 109 -1.75 3.28 -21.83
N ILE A 110 -0.79 2.72 -22.57
CA ILE A 110 0.63 2.75 -22.21
C ILE A 110 1.11 4.19 -22.06
N TYR A 111 2.02 4.43 -21.11
CA TYR A 111 2.70 5.71 -21.05
C TYR A 111 3.61 5.84 -22.26
N ASN A 112 3.32 6.84 -23.10
CA ASN A 112 4.08 7.12 -24.30
C ASN A 112 4.73 8.51 -24.16
N PRO A 113 6.07 8.60 -24.11
CA PRO A 113 6.78 9.86 -23.90
C PRO A 113 6.58 10.88 -25.04
N HIS A 114 6.11 10.44 -26.20
CA HIS A 114 5.80 11.30 -27.34
C HIS A 114 4.34 11.78 -27.36
N LYS A 115 3.51 11.31 -26.42
CA LYS A 115 2.08 11.66 -26.31
C LYS A 115 1.75 12.20 -24.91
N ARG A 116 2.65 12.98 -24.31
CA ARG A 116 2.48 13.51 -22.94
C ARG A 116 1.26 14.43 -22.77
N GLN A 117 0.75 14.99 -23.86
CA GLN A 117 -0.50 15.76 -23.86
C GLN A 117 -1.73 14.87 -23.59
N GLU A 118 -1.63 13.56 -23.84
CA GLU A 118 -2.64 12.56 -23.50
C GLU A 118 -2.51 12.21 -22.01
N ALA A 119 -2.88 13.15 -21.12
CA ALA A 119 -2.57 13.13 -19.69
C ALA A 119 -3.05 11.86 -18.94
N TRP A 120 -4.09 11.18 -19.43
CA TRP A 120 -4.54 9.92 -18.85
C TRP A 120 -3.46 8.83 -18.86
N ARG A 121 -2.52 8.87 -19.81
CA ARG A 121 -1.40 7.92 -19.93
C ARG A 121 -0.45 7.92 -18.74
N PHE A 122 -0.43 8.99 -17.94
CA PHE A 122 0.33 9.03 -16.68
C PHE A 122 -0.31 8.15 -15.59
N ILE A 123 -1.55 7.72 -15.78
CA ILE A 123 -2.27 6.82 -14.85
C ILE A 123 -2.56 5.47 -15.51
N THR A 124 -3.13 5.48 -16.71
CA THR A 124 -3.67 4.26 -17.35
C THR A 124 -2.61 3.24 -17.72
N TYR A 125 -1.33 3.61 -17.73
CA TYR A 125 -0.24 2.67 -17.99
C TYR A 125 -0.21 1.51 -16.98
N MET A 126 -0.78 1.71 -15.78
CA MET A 126 -0.95 0.65 -14.77
C MET A 126 -1.76 -0.54 -15.29
N LEU A 127 -2.62 -0.32 -16.29
CA LEU A 127 -3.51 -1.32 -16.86
C LEU A 127 -2.87 -2.15 -17.98
N VAL A 128 -1.65 -1.80 -18.41
CA VAL A 128 -0.94 -2.45 -19.52
C VAL A 128 0.20 -3.27 -18.96
N HIS A 129 0.37 -4.52 -19.40
CA HIS A 129 1.44 -5.40 -18.93
C HIS A 129 2.20 -6.03 -20.11
N VAL A 130 3.52 -6.17 -19.93
CA VAL A 130 4.45 -6.77 -20.90
C VAL A 130 4.80 -8.17 -20.43
N GLY A 131 4.10 -9.17 -20.95
CA GLY A 131 4.25 -10.58 -20.62
C GLY A 131 3.39 -11.06 -19.45
N VAL A 132 3.08 -12.36 -19.47
CA VAL A 132 2.21 -13.02 -18.48
C VAL A 132 2.83 -13.00 -17.08
N VAL A 133 4.14 -13.24 -16.98
CA VAL A 133 4.85 -13.26 -15.68
C VAL A 133 4.80 -11.88 -15.02
N HIS A 134 5.00 -10.81 -15.80
CA HIS A 134 4.93 -9.44 -15.29
C HIS A 134 3.53 -9.10 -14.76
N LEU A 135 2.47 -9.48 -15.47
CA LEU A 135 1.10 -9.35 -14.99
C LEU A 135 0.88 -10.14 -13.70
N LEU A 136 1.24 -11.42 -13.68
CA LEU A 136 1.01 -12.30 -12.52
C LEU A 136 1.70 -11.79 -11.26
N VAL A 137 2.97 -11.35 -11.35
CA VAL A 137 3.70 -10.82 -10.19
C VAL A 137 3.04 -9.54 -9.67
N ASN A 138 2.63 -8.62 -10.55
CA ASN A 138 1.91 -7.40 -10.12
C ASN A 138 0.61 -7.74 -9.41
N LEU A 139 -0.22 -8.62 -9.98
CA LEU A 139 -1.49 -9.05 -9.40
C LEU A 139 -1.30 -9.70 -8.03
N LEU A 140 -0.33 -10.61 -7.92
CA LEU A 140 -0.05 -11.31 -6.66
C LEU A 140 0.33 -10.33 -5.56
N VAL A 141 1.28 -9.43 -5.80
CA VAL A 141 1.74 -8.46 -4.80
C VAL A 141 0.65 -7.42 -4.51
N GLN A 142 -0.04 -6.92 -5.54
CA GLN A 142 -1.15 -5.96 -5.41
C GLN A 142 -2.27 -6.49 -4.52
N LEU A 143 -2.72 -7.72 -4.76
CA LEU A 143 -3.78 -8.33 -3.97
C LEU A 143 -3.28 -8.68 -2.56
N PHE A 144 -2.07 -9.24 -2.46
CA PHE A 144 -1.51 -9.66 -1.19
C PHE A 144 -1.26 -8.48 -0.23
N LEU A 145 -0.82 -7.32 -0.73
CA LEU A 145 -0.54 -6.14 0.09
C LEU A 145 -1.71 -5.18 0.19
N GLY A 146 -2.47 -5.02 -0.89
CA GLY A 146 -3.52 -4.03 -0.99
C GLY A 146 -4.80 -4.43 -0.26
N VAL A 147 -5.24 -5.70 -0.37
CA VAL A 147 -6.46 -6.17 0.30
C VAL A 147 -6.37 -6.00 1.84
N PRO A 148 -5.27 -6.38 2.52
CA PRO A 148 -5.11 -6.11 3.95
C PRO A 148 -5.19 -4.63 4.30
N LEU A 149 -4.55 -3.76 3.51
CA LEU A 149 -4.64 -2.31 3.71
C LEU A 149 -6.09 -1.81 3.59
N GLU A 150 -6.89 -2.35 2.65
CA GLU A 150 -8.28 -1.95 2.48
C GLU A 150 -9.14 -2.36 3.69
N MET A 151 -8.88 -3.54 4.25
CA MET A 151 -9.59 -4.06 5.43
C MET A 151 -9.38 -3.21 6.68
N VAL A 152 -8.19 -2.61 6.84
CA VAL A 152 -7.89 -1.73 7.99
C VAL A 152 -8.24 -0.28 7.69
N HIS A 153 -7.76 0.25 6.56
CA HIS A 153 -7.79 1.68 6.28
C HIS A 153 -9.00 2.15 5.47
N ARG A 154 -9.80 1.24 4.92
CA ARG A 154 -10.88 1.49 3.93
C ARG A 154 -10.34 1.71 2.52
N TRP A 155 -11.08 1.18 1.55
CA TRP A 155 -10.73 1.14 0.12
C TRP A 155 -10.25 2.48 -0.45
N TRP A 156 -10.95 3.59 -0.20
CA TRP A 156 -10.65 4.86 -0.86
C TRP A 156 -9.28 5.43 -0.46
N ARG A 157 -8.83 5.18 0.78
CA ARG A 157 -7.50 5.61 1.24
C ARG A 157 -6.40 4.85 0.52
N VAL A 158 -6.60 3.55 0.33
CA VAL A 158 -5.65 2.67 -0.37
C VAL A 158 -5.61 3.00 -1.86
N VAL A 159 -6.76 3.25 -2.48
CA VAL A 159 -6.83 3.68 -3.89
C VAL A 159 -6.11 5.02 -4.10
N LEU A 160 -6.25 5.98 -3.19
CA LEU A 160 -5.51 7.25 -3.27
C LEU A 160 -3.98 7.03 -3.22
N VAL A 161 -3.51 6.19 -2.30
CA VAL A 161 -2.09 5.82 -2.18
C VAL A 161 -1.60 5.13 -3.46
N TYR A 162 -2.36 4.15 -3.96
CA TYR A 162 -2.01 3.38 -5.15
C TYR A 162 -1.91 4.29 -6.38
N LEU A 163 -2.93 5.11 -6.65
CA LEU A 163 -2.94 6.04 -7.78
C LEU A 163 -1.89 7.14 -7.66
N ALA A 164 -1.60 7.61 -6.43
CA ALA A 164 -0.50 8.54 -6.19
C ALA A 164 0.86 7.92 -6.56
N GLY A 165 1.06 6.64 -6.26
CA GLY A 165 2.22 5.85 -6.67
C GLY A 165 2.37 5.75 -8.18
N VAL A 166 1.29 5.36 -8.86
CA VAL A 166 1.23 5.29 -10.33
C VAL A 166 1.56 6.64 -10.97
N ALA A 167 0.93 7.72 -10.50
CA ALA A 167 1.16 9.06 -11.02
C ALA A 167 2.61 9.54 -10.81
N ALA A 168 3.15 9.32 -9.60
CA ALA A 168 4.53 9.66 -9.29
C ALA A 168 5.53 8.83 -10.11
N GLY A 169 5.23 7.55 -10.33
CA GLY A 169 6.04 6.64 -11.12
C GLY A 169 6.21 7.12 -12.56
N SER A 170 5.11 7.38 -13.26
CA SER A 170 5.16 7.89 -14.64
C SER A 170 5.79 9.28 -14.75
N LEU A 171 5.49 10.20 -13.82
CA LEU A 171 6.11 11.52 -13.80
C LEU A 171 7.62 11.44 -13.58
N ALA A 172 8.09 10.65 -12.62
CA ALA A 172 9.51 10.49 -12.38
C ALA A 172 10.22 9.85 -13.58
N THR A 173 9.69 8.75 -14.13
CA THR A 173 10.23 8.12 -15.33
C THR A 173 10.26 9.07 -16.52
N SER A 174 9.25 9.93 -16.69
CA SER A 174 9.26 10.93 -17.77
C SER A 174 10.48 11.85 -17.71
N LEU A 175 10.92 12.24 -16.51
CA LEU A 175 12.03 13.18 -16.33
C LEU A 175 13.40 12.50 -16.44
N THR A 176 13.53 11.31 -15.85
CA THR A 176 14.79 10.57 -15.80
C THR A 176 15.08 9.87 -17.12
N ASP A 177 14.06 9.27 -17.74
CA ASP A 177 14.16 8.43 -18.93
C ASP A 177 13.14 8.89 -20.00
N PRO A 178 13.30 10.08 -20.60
CA PRO A 178 12.29 10.76 -21.42
C PRO A 178 11.96 10.06 -22.75
N LYS A 179 12.60 8.92 -23.06
CA LYS A 179 12.37 8.13 -24.28
C LYS A 179 11.72 6.77 -23.99
N VAL A 180 11.54 6.43 -22.71
CA VAL A 180 11.06 5.11 -22.30
C VAL A 180 9.54 5.08 -22.23
N TYR A 181 8.96 4.01 -22.79
CA TYR A 181 7.57 3.65 -22.59
C TYR A 181 7.43 2.96 -21.24
N LEU A 182 6.38 3.28 -20.49
CA LEU A 182 6.12 2.66 -19.19
C LEU A 182 4.81 1.88 -19.26
N ALA A 183 4.85 0.65 -18.78
CA ALA A 183 3.72 -0.27 -18.68
C ALA A 183 3.85 -1.04 -17.35
N GLY A 184 2.73 -1.24 -16.67
CA GLY A 184 2.62 -2.10 -15.49
C GLY A 184 2.13 -1.36 -14.26
N ALA A 185 1.41 -2.08 -13.41
CA ALA A 185 0.86 -1.61 -12.14
C ALA A 185 1.92 -1.31 -11.06
N SER A 186 3.20 -1.56 -11.34
CA SER A 186 4.25 -1.67 -10.33
C SER A 186 4.50 -0.38 -9.54
N GLY A 187 4.28 0.80 -10.14
CA GLY A 187 4.34 2.08 -9.41
C GLY A 187 3.31 2.15 -8.26
N GLY A 188 2.12 1.60 -8.47
CA GLY A 188 1.09 1.45 -7.44
C GLY A 188 1.42 0.33 -6.45
N VAL A 189 1.92 -0.81 -6.92
CA VAL A 189 2.37 -1.93 -6.06
C VAL A 189 3.43 -1.46 -5.07
N TYR A 190 4.45 -0.73 -5.53
CA TYR A 190 5.48 -0.17 -4.67
C TYR A 190 4.95 0.88 -3.70
N ALA A 191 3.93 1.63 -4.09
CA ALA A 191 3.23 2.51 -3.16
C ALA A 191 2.52 1.72 -2.04
N LEU A 192 1.93 0.55 -2.34
CA LEU A 192 1.34 -0.33 -1.31
C LEU A 192 2.41 -0.91 -0.37
N ILE A 193 3.58 -1.30 -0.88
CA ILE A 193 4.72 -1.73 -0.04
C ILE A 193 5.09 -0.61 0.95
N ALA A 194 5.29 0.60 0.44
CA ALA A 194 5.66 1.75 1.27
C ALA A 194 4.52 2.25 2.18
N ALA A 195 3.27 1.99 1.83
CA ALA A 195 2.11 2.27 2.66
C ALA A 195 2.10 1.41 3.93
N HIS A 196 2.52 0.15 3.86
CA HIS A 196 2.73 -0.68 5.06
C HIS A 196 3.79 -0.08 5.98
N ILE A 197 4.90 0.44 5.41
CA ILE A 197 5.92 1.15 6.18
C ILE A 197 5.33 2.42 6.83
N ALA A 198 4.53 3.20 6.09
CA ALA A 198 3.84 4.37 6.62
C ALA A 198 2.91 4.01 7.79
N THR A 199 2.14 2.94 7.65
CA THR A 199 1.27 2.41 8.71
C THR A 199 2.07 2.04 9.95
N ILE A 200 3.19 1.34 9.79
CA ILE A 200 4.08 0.96 10.90
C ILE A 200 4.64 2.19 11.61
N ILE A 201 5.08 3.22 10.86
CA ILE A 201 5.60 4.47 11.44
C ILE A 201 4.51 5.19 12.25
N MET A 202 3.28 5.22 11.74
CA MET A 202 2.17 5.96 12.33
C MET A 202 1.49 5.23 13.49
N ASN A 203 1.63 3.91 13.58
CA ASN A 203 1.00 3.07 14.61
C ASN A 203 2.06 2.21 15.36
N TRP A 204 3.28 2.74 15.48
CA TRP A 204 4.44 2.00 15.99
C TRP A 204 4.23 1.40 17.38
N SER A 205 3.56 2.13 18.28
CA SER A 205 3.33 1.69 19.66
C SER A 205 2.16 0.73 19.80
N GLU A 206 1.33 0.65 18.79
CA GLU A 206 0.09 -0.13 18.74
C GLU A 206 0.32 -1.50 18.08
N MET A 207 1.49 -1.69 17.45
CA MET A 207 1.89 -2.92 16.76
C MET A 207 2.95 -3.68 17.57
N GLU A 208 2.71 -4.97 17.81
CA GLU A 208 3.59 -5.78 18.67
C GLU A 208 4.94 -6.10 18.01
N PHE A 209 4.95 -6.30 16.69
CA PHE A 209 6.12 -6.71 15.91
C PHE A 209 6.55 -5.69 14.85
N ALA A 210 6.33 -4.39 15.12
CA ALA A 210 6.62 -3.29 14.22
C ALA A 210 8.02 -3.36 13.57
N ILE A 211 9.06 -3.67 14.35
CA ILE A 211 10.45 -3.76 13.86
C ILE A 211 10.63 -4.88 12.85
N ILE A 212 10.11 -6.08 13.14
CA ILE A 212 10.27 -7.24 12.26
C ILE A 212 9.51 -7.00 10.95
N GLN A 213 8.27 -6.50 11.03
CA GLN A 213 7.48 -6.17 9.85
C GLN A 213 8.18 -5.09 8.99
N LEU A 214 8.73 -4.05 9.63
CA LEU A 214 9.50 -3.02 8.92
C LEU A 214 10.70 -3.62 8.19
N LEU A 215 11.48 -4.48 8.84
CA LEU A 215 12.64 -5.11 8.24
C LEU A 215 12.26 -5.98 7.04
N VAL A 216 11.16 -6.72 7.12
CA VAL A 216 10.64 -7.54 6.00
C VAL A 216 10.30 -6.66 4.80
N PHE A 217 9.55 -5.57 4.99
CA PHE A 217 9.18 -4.67 3.88
C PHE A 217 10.39 -3.94 3.29
N VAL A 218 11.32 -3.49 4.12
CA VAL A 218 12.56 -2.84 3.65
C VAL A 218 13.41 -3.83 2.86
N LEU A 219 13.57 -5.06 3.33
CA LEU A 219 14.35 -6.08 2.63
C LEU A 219 13.71 -6.45 1.29
N LEU A 220 12.38 -6.67 1.26
CA LEU A 220 11.65 -6.94 0.03
C LEU A 220 11.82 -5.82 -1.00
N ALA A 221 11.62 -4.56 -0.58
CA ALA A 221 11.80 -3.41 -1.45
C ALA A 221 13.25 -3.27 -1.95
N ALA A 222 14.24 -3.49 -1.07
CA ALA A 222 15.66 -3.39 -1.42
C ALA A 222 16.10 -4.47 -2.41
N VAL A 223 15.64 -5.71 -2.23
CA VAL A 223 15.96 -6.83 -3.13
C VAL A 223 15.33 -6.60 -4.51
N ASP A 224 14.06 -6.18 -4.57
CA ASP A 224 13.38 -5.99 -5.85
C ASP A 224 13.96 -4.79 -6.63
N ILE A 225 14.17 -3.64 -5.97
CA ILE A 225 14.83 -2.48 -6.59
C ILE A 225 16.27 -2.83 -6.98
N GLY A 226 17.01 -3.53 -6.12
CA GLY A 226 18.38 -3.96 -6.39
C GLY A 226 18.46 -4.86 -7.62
N THR A 227 17.51 -5.78 -7.78
CA THR A 227 17.42 -6.67 -8.94
C THR A 227 17.09 -5.88 -10.21
N ALA A 228 16.11 -4.96 -10.14
CA ALA A 228 15.76 -4.11 -11.27
C ALA A 228 16.92 -3.20 -11.74
N VAL A 229 17.70 -2.67 -10.79
CA VAL A 229 18.90 -1.88 -11.08
C VAL A 229 20.00 -2.77 -11.69
N TYR A 230 20.24 -3.95 -11.11
CA TYR A 230 21.25 -4.89 -11.61
C TYR A 230 20.96 -5.36 -13.04
N ASP A 231 19.70 -5.71 -13.34
CA ASP A 231 19.29 -6.16 -14.67
C ASP A 231 19.47 -5.06 -15.73
N ARG A 232 19.22 -3.79 -15.38
CA ARG A 232 19.40 -2.65 -16.27
C ARG A 232 20.88 -2.35 -16.55
N TYR A 233 21.69 -2.24 -15.50
CA TYR A 233 23.07 -1.75 -15.65
C TYR A 233 24.08 -2.85 -15.94
N TRP A 234 23.79 -4.10 -15.56
CA TRP A 234 24.75 -5.19 -15.66
C TRP A 234 24.36 -6.26 -16.68
N ARG A 235 23.06 -6.54 -16.84
CA ARG A 235 22.58 -7.56 -17.80
C ARG A 235 22.11 -6.97 -19.13
N HIS A 236 22.01 -5.64 -19.24
CA HIS A 236 21.48 -4.92 -20.41
C HIS A 236 20.18 -5.52 -20.94
N LEU A 237 19.33 -6.02 -20.05
CA LEU A 237 18.01 -6.50 -20.43
C LEU A 237 17.15 -5.27 -20.70
N ASP A 238 16.69 -5.09 -21.95
CA ASP A 238 15.79 -4.02 -22.40
C ASP A 238 14.36 -4.15 -21.83
N GLN A 239 14.23 -4.64 -20.60
CA GLN A 239 12.97 -4.67 -19.88
C GLN A 239 12.76 -3.27 -19.29
N ASN A 240 12.08 -2.42 -20.07
CA ASN A 240 11.77 -1.01 -19.80
C ASN A 240 10.79 -0.78 -18.63
N ILE A 241 10.83 -1.62 -17.59
CA ILE A 241 9.99 -1.49 -16.40
C ILE A 241 10.82 -0.75 -15.35
N GLY A 242 10.53 0.55 -15.22
CA GLY A 242 11.42 1.51 -14.58
C GLY A 242 11.59 1.28 -13.08
N TYR A 243 12.81 0.95 -12.66
CA TYR A 243 13.26 1.09 -11.26
C TYR A 243 12.96 2.49 -10.70
N VAL A 244 12.98 3.53 -11.56
CA VAL A 244 12.55 4.90 -11.20
C VAL A 244 11.07 4.95 -10.87
N ALA A 245 10.22 4.26 -11.64
CA ALA A 245 8.79 4.20 -11.35
C ALA A 245 8.53 3.49 -10.02
N HIS A 246 9.29 2.42 -9.73
CA HIS A 246 9.22 1.69 -8.46
C HIS A 246 9.62 2.59 -7.28
N LEU A 247 10.77 3.27 -7.40
CA LEU A 247 11.27 4.18 -6.36
C LEU A 247 10.32 5.36 -6.12
N ALA A 248 9.88 6.03 -7.18
CA ALA A 248 8.94 7.14 -7.07
C ALA A 248 7.58 6.69 -6.52
N GLY A 249 7.11 5.50 -6.93
CA GLY A 249 5.94 4.85 -6.36
C GLY A 249 6.06 4.63 -4.86
N ALA A 250 7.19 4.08 -4.39
CA ALA A 250 7.46 3.88 -2.97
C ALA A 250 7.51 5.21 -2.19
N ILE A 251 8.19 6.23 -2.73
CA ILE A 251 8.25 7.56 -2.09
C ILE A 251 6.83 8.15 -1.98
N ALA A 252 6.04 8.10 -3.05
CA ALA A 252 4.65 8.56 -3.03
C ALA A 252 3.79 7.77 -2.03
N GLY A 253 3.92 6.44 -2.00
CA GLY A 253 3.20 5.59 -1.07
C GLY A 253 3.51 5.89 0.39
N LEU A 254 4.78 6.15 0.71
CA LEU A 254 5.20 6.57 2.05
C LEU A 254 4.59 7.92 2.43
N LEU A 255 4.77 8.95 1.57
CA LEU A 255 4.32 10.31 1.85
C LEU A 255 2.80 10.42 1.93
N VAL A 256 2.08 9.85 0.95
CA VAL A 256 0.62 9.85 0.91
C VAL A 256 0.07 8.91 1.99
N GLY A 257 0.76 7.81 2.27
CA GLY A 257 0.41 6.87 3.34
C GLY A 257 0.37 7.53 4.71
N ILE A 258 1.43 8.28 5.07
CA ILE A 258 1.49 9.10 6.30
C ILE A 258 0.33 10.11 6.34
N GLY A 259 -0.02 10.68 5.18
CA GLY A 259 -1.06 11.69 5.05
C GLY A 259 -2.48 11.15 5.20
N VAL A 260 -2.72 9.99 4.62
CA VAL A 260 -4.06 9.51 4.30
C VAL A 260 -4.42 8.25 5.07
N LEU A 261 -3.50 7.39 5.51
CA LEU A 261 -3.87 6.16 6.23
C LEU A 261 -4.35 6.45 7.67
N ARG A 262 -4.99 5.44 8.27
CA ARG A 262 -5.53 5.58 9.64
C ARG A 262 -4.39 5.60 10.65
N ASN A 263 -4.48 6.55 11.56
CA ASN A 263 -3.63 6.70 12.73
C ASN A 263 -4.53 6.59 13.96
N LEU A 264 -4.34 5.52 14.75
CA LEU A 264 -5.20 5.16 15.87
C LEU A 264 -5.04 6.11 17.05
N GLU A 265 -3.80 6.47 17.40
CA GLU A 265 -3.49 7.41 18.48
C GLU A 265 -2.71 8.62 17.97
N LYS A 266 -3.41 9.73 17.74
CA LYS A 266 -2.79 10.95 17.21
C LYS A 266 -1.87 11.63 18.23
N ARG A 267 -0.58 11.72 17.91
CA ARG A 267 0.45 12.45 18.66
C ARG A 267 0.77 13.80 18.02
N LYS A 268 1.36 14.71 18.82
CA LYS A 268 1.69 16.06 18.34
C LYS A 268 2.75 16.08 17.24
N TRP A 269 3.72 15.16 17.30
CA TRP A 269 4.81 15.08 16.30
C TRP A 269 4.31 14.58 14.95
N GLU A 270 3.34 13.66 14.94
CA GLU A 270 2.70 13.14 13.73
C GLU A 270 1.99 14.23 12.92
N LYS A 271 1.44 15.26 13.58
CA LYS A 271 0.86 16.42 12.87
C LYS A 271 1.93 17.19 12.07
N ARG A 272 3.15 17.32 12.60
CA ARG A 272 4.25 17.97 11.87
C ARG A 272 4.72 17.10 10.72
N LEU A 273 4.84 15.79 10.95
CA LEU A 273 5.20 14.82 9.92
C LEU A 273 4.16 14.80 8.79
N TRP A 274 2.88 14.86 9.12
CA TRP A 274 1.77 14.94 8.16
C TRP A 274 1.91 16.16 7.24
N TRP A 275 2.12 17.36 7.80
CA TRP A 275 2.31 18.57 6.99
C TRP A 275 3.57 18.48 6.13
N ALA A 276 4.67 17.96 6.67
CA ALA A 276 5.90 17.76 5.90
C ALA A 276 5.64 16.80 4.71
N ALA A 277 4.96 15.68 4.95
CA ALA A 277 4.67 14.69 3.92
C ALA A 277 3.79 15.28 2.79
N VAL A 278 2.73 16.02 3.15
CA VAL A 278 1.85 16.70 2.19
C VAL A 278 2.63 17.73 1.37
N LEU A 279 3.43 18.58 2.01
CA LEU A 279 4.20 19.62 1.32
C LEU A 279 5.23 19.02 0.37
N ILE A 280 5.95 17.97 0.79
CA ILE A 280 6.94 17.30 -0.04
C ILE A 280 6.27 16.63 -1.24
N TYR A 281 5.20 15.85 -1.02
CA TYR A 281 4.49 15.18 -2.10
C TYR A 281 3.93 16.17 -3.12
N CYS A 282 3.22 17.21 -2.67
CA CYS A 282 2.67 18.24 -3.54
C CYS A 282 3.77 18.98 -4.32
N SER A 283 4.91 19.26 -3.70
CA SER A 283 6.04 19.92 -4.37
C SER A 283 6.65 19.04 -5.47
N LEU A 284 6.85 17.74 -5.19
CA LEU A 284 7.38 16.78 -6.17
C LEU A 284 6.43 16.60 -7.35
N MET A 285 5.13 16.45 -7.09
CA MET A 285 4.12 16.31 -8.14
C MET A 285 4.02 17.60 -8.98
N ALA A 286 4.00 18.77 -8.34
CA ALA A 286 3.99 20.05 -9.04
C ALA A 286 5.23 20.20 -9.91
N ALA A 287 6.43 19.91 -9.39
CA ALA A 287 7.66 19.95 -10.17
C ALA A 287 7.60 19.01 -11.38
N GLY A 288 7.13 17.77 -11.19
CA GLY A 288 6.98 16.79 -12.27
C GLY A 288 6.02 17.24 -13.37
N ILE A 289 4.87 17.79 -12.98
CA ILE A 289 3.86 18.31 -13.90
C ILE A 289 4.38 19.54 -14.65
N LEU A 290 4.93 20.52 -13.93
CA LEU A 290 5.47 21.74 -14.52
C LEU A 290 6.61 21.43 -15.49
N ALA A 291 7.51 20.51 -15.14
CA ALA A 291 8.58 20.07 -16.04
C ALA A 291 8.03 19.41 -17.30
N ASN A 292 6.97 18.61 -17.21
CA ASN A 292 6.31 18.05 -18.39
C ASN A 292 5.65 19.13 -19.25
N ILE A 293 5.09 20.19 -18.66
CA ILE A 293 4.43 21.27 -19.42
C ILE A 293 5.46 22.19 -20.09
N PHE A 294 6.47 22.64 -19.35
CA PHE A 294 7.35 23.73 -19.77
C PHE A 294 8.69 23.28 -20.36
N TRP A 295 9.18 22.08 -20.03
CA TRP A 295 10.49 21.61 -20.50
C TRP A 295 10.38 20.75 -21.76
N THR A 296 9.80 21.30 -22.83
CA THR A 296 9.47 20.53 -24.05
C THR A 296 10.70 19.96 -24.76
N ASP A 297 11.83 20.67 -24.75
CA ASP A 297 13.05 20.29 -25.48
C ASP A 297 13.66 18.97 -24.97
N ARG A 298 13.46 18.66 -23.68
CA ARG A 298 13.90 17.41 -23.05
C ARG A 298 13.27 16.16 -23.70
N PHE A 299 12.11 16.32 -24.33
CA PHE A 299 11.28 15.23 -24.84
C PHE A 299 11.22 15.15 -26.37
N GLN A 300 11.99 15.98 -27.08
CA GLN A 300 12.05 15.92 -28.55
C GLN A 300 12.65 14.60 -29.02
N LYS A 301 12.10 14.04 -30.11
CA LYS A 301 12.76 12.96 -30.82
C LYS A 301 14.05 13.51 -31.41
N SER A 302 15.18 12.87 -31.14
CA SER A 302 16.39 13.09 -31.93
C SER A 302 16.03 12.78 -33.38
N LEU A 303 16.09 13.80 -34.23
CA LEU A 303 15.86 13.72 -35.67
C LEU A 303 16.78 12.68 -36.32
#